data_AF-A0A438KB88-F1
#
_entry.id   AF-A0A438KB88-F1
#
_cell.length_a   1.000
_cell.length_b   1.000
_cell.length_c   1.000
_cell.angle_alpha   90.00
_cell.angle_beta   90.00
_cell.angle_gamma   90.00
#
_symmetry.space_group_name_H-M   'P 1'
#
loop_
_entity.id
_entity.type
_entity.pdbx_description
1 polymer ?
#
loop_
_entity_poly.entity_id
_entity_poly.type
_entity_poly.pdbx_seq_one_letter_code
_entity_poly.pdbx_strand_id
1 'polypeptide(L)'
;MSKATHKSPFKLSTRQQPLTPPTLEIDYTGRSPTTFKFANGWHKQADIASSYLDKATKKMKKWANKKRRHTEHKVRAWCLSRSFPQQFKSLRLMYKGLARRFESPFPIHG
;
A
#
# COMPACT_ATOMS: atom_id res chain seq x y z
N MET A 1 -8.84 8.87 -1.30
CA MET A 1 -9.00 9.06 -2.76
C MET A 1 -7.79 8.46 -3.47
N SER A 2 -7.96 7.35 -4.22
CA SER A 2 -6.86 6.75 -4.97
C SER A 2 -6.73 7.43 -6.33
N LYS A 3 -5.55 7.99 -6.62
CA LYS A 3 -5.27 8.89 -7.75
C LYS A 3 -5.01 8.15 -9.09
N ALA A 4 -5.01 6.81 -9.09
CA ALA A 4 -4.53 6.00 -10.22
C ALA A 4 -5.64 5.29 -11.02
N THR A 5 -6.88 5.34 -10.57
CA THR A 5 -8.01 4.84 -11.35
C THR A 5 -9.17 5.77 -11.08
N HIS A 6 -9.68 6.45 -12.11
CA HIS A 6 -10.86 7.32 -12.05
C HIS A 6 -12.14 6.49 -11.83
N LYS A 7 -12.09 5.52 -10.93
CA LYS A 7 -13.19 4.66 -10.52
C LYS A 7 -13.05 4.50 -9.01
N SER A 8 -14.05 5.01 -8.28
CA SER A 8 -14.17 4.81 -6.84
C SER A 8 -14.21 3.31 -6.52
N PRO A 9 -13.61 2.84 -5.41
CA PRO A 9 -13.62 1.42 -5.02
C PRO A 9 -15.04 0.83 -4.99
N PHE A 10 -16.04 1.64 -4.65
CA PHE A 10 -17.46 1.26 -4.74
C PHE A 10 -17.88 0.85 -6.16
N LYS A 11 -17.49 1.61 -7.20
CA LYS A 11 -17.80 1.28 -8.60
C LYS A 11 -17.15 -0.04 -9.05
N LEU A 12 -16.01 -0.42 -8.48
CA LEU A 12 -15.34 -1.69 -8.82
C LEU A 12 -16.05 -2.88 -8.16
N SER A 13 -16.56 -2.72 -6.94
CA SER A 13 -17.16 -3.81 -6.17
C SER A 13 -18.62 -4.09 -6.53
N THR A 14 -19.43 -3.06 -6.77
CA THR A 14 -20.88 -3.23 -6.97
C THR A 14 -21.34 -2.91 -8.37
N ARG A 15 -20.46 -2.39 -9.25
CA ARG A 15 -20.76 -1.84 -10.59
C ARG A 15 -21.88 -0.78 -10.64
N GLN A 16 -22.47 -0.42 -9.51
CA GLN A 16 -23.46 0.63 -9.38
C GLN A 16 -22.76 1.96 -9.10
N GLN A 17 -23.21 3.02 -9.77
CA GLN A 17 -22.78 4.37 -9.46
C GLN A 17 -23.45 4.79 -8.14
N PRO A 18 -22.69 5.17 -7.09
CA PRO A 18 -23.31 5.77 -5.92
C PRO A 18 -24.03 7.05 -6.37
N LEU A 19 -25.31 7.18 -6.03
CA LEU A 19 -26.15 8.37 -6.32
C LEU A 19 -25.71 9.61 -5.53
N THR A 20 -24.63 9.50 -4.74
CA THR A 20 -24.16 10.52 -3.83
C THR A 20 -22.79 11.05 -4.30
N PRO A 21 -22.65 12.36 -4.56
CA PRO A 21 -21.36 12.97 -4.85
C PRO A 21 -20.42 12.79 -3.65
N PRO A 22 -19.15 12.40 -3.86
CA PRO A 22 -18.20 12.10 -2.78
C PRO A 22 -17.73 13.33 -2.00
N THR A 23 -18.21 14.52 -2.33
CA THR A 23 -17.90 15.77 -1.64
C THR A 23 -19.04 16.74 -1.94
N LEU A 24 -20.15 16.59 -1.22
CA LEU A 24 -21.12 17.65 -1.05
C LEU A 24 -21.31 17.82 0.45
N GLU A 25 -21.32 19.08 0.91
CA GLU A 25 -21.93 19.46 2.18
C GLU A 25 -23.24 18.68 2.29
N ILE A 26 -23.31 17.78 3.27
CA ILE A 26 -24.51 16.96 3.45
C ILE A 26 -25.55 17.88 4.08
N ASP A 27 -26.17 18.69 3.24
CA ASP A 27 -27.40 19.38 3.60
C ASP A 27 -28.40 18.29 3.96
N TYR A 28 -28.85 18.36 5.21
CA TYR A 28 -29.59 17.31 5.89
C TYR A 28 -30.85 16.94 5.09
N THR A 29 -30.83 15.78 4.44
CA THR A 29 -31.95 15.23 3.63
C THR A 29 -32.59 14.00 4.30
N GLY A 30 -32.32 13.79 5.59
CA GLY A 30 -32.70 12.59 6.33
C GLY A 30 -34.05 12.68 7.05
N ARG A 31 -34.62 11.53 7.43
CA ARG A 31 -35.90 11.43 8.16
C ARG A 31 -35.77 11.72 9.67
N SER A 32 -34.57 11.63 10.25
CA SER A 32 -34.33 11.84 11.69
C SER A 32 -33.04 12.66 11.97
N PRO A 33 -33.14 13.86 12.58
CA PRO A 33 -31.99 14.73 12.83
C PRO A 33 -31.01 14.13 13.83
N THR A 34 -31.50 13.35 14.80
CA THR A 34 -30.71 12.73 15.86
C THR A 34 -29.71 11.71 15.31
N THR A 35 -30.17 10.83 14.43
CA THR A 35 -29.33 9.81 13.76
C THR A 35 -28.26 10.46 12.88
N PHE A 36 -28.62 11.54 12.18
CA PHE A 36 -27.67 12.30 11.36
C PHE A 36 -26.57 12.97 12.20
N LYS A 37 -26.94 13.62 13.30
CA LYS A 37 -25.96 14.21 14.25
C LYS A 37 -25.01 13.15 14.80
N PHE A 38 -25.54 11.98 15.16
CA PHE A 38 -24.74 10.85 15.63
C PHE A 38 -23.76 10.38 14.55
N ALA A 39 -24.25 10.07 13.35
CA ALA A 39 -23.40 9.61 12.23
C ALA A 39 -22.29 10.61 11.89
N ASN A 40 -22.58 11.91 11.87
CA ASN A 40 -21.58 12.95 11.66
C ASN A 40 -20.55 13.02 12.79
N GLY A 41 -20.95 12.81 14.04
CA GLY A 41 -20.03 12.71 15.17
C GLY A 41 -19.05 11.55 15.00
N TRP A 42 -19.55 10.37 14.62
CA TRP A 42 -18.72 9.20 14.32
C TRP A 42 -17.77 9.43 13.16
N HIS A 43 -18.24 10.05 12.08
CA HIS A 43 -17.40 10.33 10.92
C HIS A 43 -16.25 11.29 11.27
N LYS A 44 -16.54 12.39 11.98
CA LYS A 44 -15.52 13.33 12.47
C LYS A 44 -14.48 12.62 13.35
N GLN A 45 -14.92 11.74 14.24
CA GLN A 45 -14.02 10.98 15.10
C GLN A 45 -13.15 9.99 14.31
N ALA A 46 -13.72 9.30 13.32
CA ALA A 46 -13.00 8.39 12.43
C ALA A 46 -11.95 9.14 11.59
N ASP A 47 -12.28 10.33 11.09
CA ASP A 47 -11.34 11.18 10.33
C ASP A 47 -10.17 11.64 11.21
N ILE A 48 -10.46 12.05 12.45
CA ILE A 48 -9.42 12.41 13.42
C ILE A 48 -8.51 11.21 13.69
N ALA A 49 -9.06 10.04 14.01
CA ALA A 49 -8.29 8.83 14.26
C ALA A 49 -7.41 8.45 13.05
N SER A 50 -7.98 8.52 11.84
CA SER A 50 -7.25 8.26 10.59
C SER A 50 -6.09 9.24 10.39
N SER A 51 -6.30 10.52 10.69
CA SER A 51 -5.24 11.54 10.60
C SER A 51 -4.05 11.27 11.55
N TYR A 52 -4.31 10.73 12.74
CA TYR A 52 -3.28 10.34 13.70
C TYR A 52 -2.50 9.11 13.22
N LEU A 53 -3.20 8.10 12.67
CA LEU A 53 -2.56 6.92 12.08
C LEU A 53 -1.66 7.29 10.89
N ASP A 54 -2.09 8.22 10.04
CA ASP A 54 -1.27 8.70 8.92
C ASP A 54 0.02 9.37 9.40
N LYS A 55 -0.06 10.19 10.46
CA LYS A 55 1.11 10.82 11.08
C LYS A 55 2.06 9.77 11.66
N ALA A 56 1.55 8.77 12.36
CA ALA A 56 2.34 7.67 12.90
C ALA A 56 3.03 6.88 11.77
N THR A 57 2.28 6.49 10.75
CA THR A 57 2.78 5.73 9.59
C THR A 57 3.88 6.50 8.85
N LYS A 58 3.73 7.82 8.67
CA LYS A 58 4.77 8.68 8.07
C LYS A 58 6.05 8.68 8.91
N LYS A 59 5.95 8.80 10.24
CA LYS A 59 7.11 8.74 11.14
C LYS A 59 7.79 7.37 11.09
N MET A 60 7.02 6.29 11.12
CA MET A 60 7.53 4.92 11.04
C MET A 60 8.26 4.67 9.71
N LYS A 61 7.67 5.10 8.59
CA LYS A 61 8.29 5.02 7.25
C LYS A 61 9.61 5.80 7.20
N LYS A 62 9.66 7.01 7.77
CA LYS A 62 10.89 7.82 7.86
C LYS A 62 11.97 7.10 8.66
N TRP A 63 11.62 6.51 9.80
CA TRP A 63 12.53 5.71 10.62
C TRP A 63 13.05 4.48 9.89
N ALA A 64 12.16 3.68 9.27
CA ALA A 64 12.52 2.50 8.50
C ALA A 64 13.42 2.82 7.30
N ASN A 65 13.23 4.00 6.68
CA ASN A 65 14.03 4.44 5.54
C ASN A 65 15.33 5.17 5.93
N LYS A 66 15.59 5.46 7.21
CA LYS A 66 16.74 6.27 7.65
C LYS A 66 18.10 5.70 7.22
N LYS A 67 18.20 4.39 7.02
CA LYS A 67 19.44 3.69 6.60
C LYS A 67 19.33 3.04 5.21
N ARG A 68 18.20 3.21 4.51
CA ARG A 68 18.06 2.68 3.15
C ARG A 68 18.82 3.60 2.20
N ARG A 69 19.80 3.04 1.49
CA ARG A 69 20.48 3.75 0.39
C ARG A 69 19.57 3.71 -0.83
N HIS A 70 19.28 4.87 -1.42
CA HIS A 70 18.65 4.92 -2.73
C HIS A 70 19.66 4.33 -3.73
N THR A 71 19.38 3.13 -4.23
CA THR A 71 20.22 2.48 -5.25
C THR A 71 19.45 2.60 -6.55
N GLU A 72 19.84 3.57 -7.37
CA GLU A 72 19.33 3.67 -8.74
C GLU A 72 20.04 2.63 -9.57
N HIS A 73 19.29 1.67 -10.08
CA HIS A 73 19.83 0.71 -11.01
C HIS A 73 19.80 1.32 -12.41
N LYS A 74 20.98 1.46 -13.02
CA LYS A 74 21.08 1.89 -14.42
C LYS A 74 20.57 0.79 -15.34
N VAL A 75 19.92 1.14 -16.44
CA VAL A 75 19.61 0.20 -17.54
C VAL A 75 20.94 -0.42 -18.02
N ARG A 76 20.97 -1.74 -18.23
CA ARG A 76 22.19 -2.57 -18.44
C ARG A 76 23.12 -2.76 -17.23
N ALA A 77 22.73 -2.32 -16.03
CA ALA A 77 23.45 -2.73 -14.83
C ALA A 77 23.24 -4.24 -14.59
N TRP A 78 24.30 -4.91 -14.18
CA TRP A 78 24.27 -6.30 -13.75
C TRP A 78 23.80 -6.37 -12.31
N CYS A 79 22.67 -7.04 -12.07
CA CYS A 79 22.14 -7.24 -10.73
C CYS A 79 22.14 -8.70 -10.33
N LEU A 80 22.40 -8.92 -9.06
CA LEU A 80 22.35 -10.23 -8.42
C LEU A 80 20.99 -10.37 -7.72
N SER A 81 20.16 -11.30 -8.18
CA SER A 81 18.94 -11.69 -7.47
C SER A 81 19.32 -12.56 -6.28
N ARG A 82 18.61 -12.41 -5.16
CA ARG A 82 18.80 -13.28 -4.00
C ARG A 82 18.20 -14.66 -4.32
N SER A 83 19.03 -15.70 -4.30
CA SER A 83 18.56 -17.07 -4.45
C SER A 83 17.92 -17.54 -3.15
N PHE A 84 16.73 -18.13 -3.26
CA PHE A 84 16.08 -18.78 -2.14
C PHE A 84 16.37 -20.28 -2.21
N PRO A 85 17.24 -20.83 -1.33
CA PRO A 85 17.62 -22.24 -1.41
C PRO A 85 16.43 -23.19 -1.25
N GLN A 86 15.34 -22.71 -0.64
CA GLN A 86 14.07 -23.43 -0.50
C GLN A 86 13.42 -23.77 -1.87
N GLN A 87 13.59 -22.91 -2.87
CA GLN A 87 12.92 -23.02 -4.17
C GLN A 87 13.64 -23.99 -5.11
N PHE A 88 14.95 -24.14 -4.95
CA PHE A 88 15.75 -25.04 -5.78
C PHE A 88 15.81 -26.44 -5.18
N LYS A 89 15.12 -27.39 -5.84
CA LYS A 89 15.05 -28.78 -5.37
C LYS A 89 16.43 -29.42 -5.18
N SER A 90 17.39 -29.06 -6.02
CA SER A 90 18.80 -29.49 -5.96
C SER A 90 19.57 -28.94 -4.76
N LEU A 91 19.24 -27.73 -4.29
CA LEU A 91 19.93 -27.08 -3.16
C LEU A 91 19.38 -27.52 -1.79
N ARG A 92 18.30 -28.31 -1.75
CA ARG A 92 17.69 -28.78 -0.49
C ARG A 92 18.55 -29.78 0.27
N LEU A 93 19.36 -30.59 -0.42
CA LEU A 93 20.32 -31.49 0.22
C LEU A 93 21.60 -30.79 0.68
N MET A 94 21.83 -29.53 0.27
CA MET A 94 23.01 -28.78 0.67
C MET A 94 22.80 -28.08 2.01
N TYR A 95 23.83 -28.07 2.85
CA TYR A 95 23.84 -27.27 4.07
C TYR A 95 23.69 -25.78 3.74
N LYS A 96 22.81 -25.06 4.46
CA LYS A 96 22.44 -23.66 4.17
C LYS A 96 23.63 -22.70 4.14
N GLY A 97 24.71 -23.00 4.88
CA GLY A 97 25.94 -22.20 4.87
C GLY A 97 26.71 -22.28 3.55
N LEU A 98 26.57 -23.38 2.80
CA LEU A 98 27.24 -23.64 1.52
C LEU A 98 26.38 -23.25 0.31
N ALA A 99 25.07 -23.07 0.52
CA ALA A 99 24.16 -22.67 -0.55
C ALA A 99 24.51 -21.26 -1.04
N ARG A 100 24.75 -21.13 -2.35
CA ARG A 100 24.91 -19.84 -3.02
C ARG A 100 23.68 -18.98 -2.73
N ARG A 101 23.89 -17.74 -2.24
CA ARG A 101 22.84 -16.80 -1.77
C ARG A 101 22.36 -15.80 -2.83
N PHE A 102 23.09 -15.68 -3.92
CA PHE A 102 22.77 -14.80 -5.03
C PHE A 102 22.93 -15.56 -6.34
N GLU A 103 21.98 -15.42 -7.26
CA GLU A 103 22.07 -16.05 -8.58
C GLU A 103 23.14 -15.39 -9.45
N SER A 104 23.29 -15.85 -10.69
CA SER A 104 24.21 -15.21 -11.63
C SER A 104 23.76 -13.78 -11.96
N PRO A 105 24.67 -12.88 -12.35
CA PRO A 105 24.29 -11.52 -12.71
C PRO A 105 23.34 -11.54 -13.90
N PHE A 106 22.21 -10.82 -13.78
CA PHE A 106 21.27 -10.61 -14.88
C PHE A 106 21.24 -9.14 -15.29
N PRO A 107 21.09 -8.84 -16.59
CA PRO A 107 20.97 -7.48 -17.07
C PRO A 107 19.55 -6.95 -16.83
N ILE A 108 19.46 -5.70 -16.37
CA ILE A 108 18.17 -5.01 -16.26
C ILE A 108 17.75 -4.54 -17.65
N HIS A 109 16.65 -5.10 -18.14
CA HIS A 109 15.94 -4.64 -19.33
C HIS A 109 14.99 -3.50 -18.92
N GLY A 110 14.97 -2.44 -19.72
CA GLY A 110 14.12 -1.26 -19.52
C GLY A 110 12.75 -1.42 -20.15
#